data_AF-A0A6S7AKF5-F1
#
_entry.id   AF-A0A6S7AKF5-F1
#
_cell.length_a   1.000
_cell.length_b   1.000
_cell.length_c   1.000
_cell.angle_alpha   90.00
_cell.angle_beta   90.00
_cell.angle_gamma   90.00
#
_symmetry.space_group_name_H-M   'P 1'
#
loop_
_entity.id
_entity.type
_entity.pdbx_description
1 polymer ?
#
loop_
_entity_poly.entity_id
_entity_poly.type
_entity_poly.pdbx_seq_one_letter_code
_entity_poly.pdbx_strand_id
1 'polypeptide(L)'
;MHSLVQTVFRLSRALPGAGALVLAAAGLCGSAAFAAPRTVYTGTLQGAGDVVMELDSQAAADGTLRGRYFYPKHGVDIPLKGTPQALREPRTYYEIKESGGDPESDAAPPAATWSGKRDAAGYEGKWVDARTGKSRSFKLRRVAEYDPAALAPDAVQAVTDAISGGVGSGIDVNADIDLRHAPYETLKLAGYAVPVGPDVGNAKVAYRLWRDPRTKFSYPRLSRHPDPQVLVRINHLLEQRHWQMNLAALECMATIYTDGNPAAGTLGSYDDENITVAWLSTALMTLTESGSLYCGGAHPNNHFDPYTFDLLRGEYLNWNRIFDAYVPGDDGLRTASPTLLALMEKVRAPLAAENAKGAADGESLEGCSDVWPSYLALSVASPGELVLSVSGIGHAMGACLGPHASVPFKALKPYLKPGGQAYLVTE
;
A
#
# COMPACT_ATOMS: atom_id res chain seq x y z
N MET A 1 59.77 62.30 -16.30
CA MET A 1 59.24 62.11 -17.67
C MET A 1 57.72 62.06 -17.56
N HIS A 2 57.07 62.81 -18.44
CA HIS A 2 55.75 63.41 -18.25
C HIS A 2 54.56 62.44 -18.42
N SER A 3 53.49 62.77 -17.71
CA SER A 3 52.10 62.33 -17.82
C SER A 3 51.53 62.47 -19.25
N LEU A 4 50.60 61.60 -19.65
CA LEU A 4 49.55 61.99 -20.60
C LEU A 4 48.26 61.16 -20.43
N VAL A 5 47.21 61.89 -20.09
CA VAL A 5 45.78 61.56 -20.17
C VAL A 5 45.26 62.11 -21.50
N GLN A 6 44.36 61.39 -22.18
CA GLN A 6 43.30 61.94 -23.05
C GLN A 6 42.18 60.86 -23.22
N THR A 7 40.96 60.99 -22.68
CA THR A 7 39.71 61.63 -23.22
C THR A 7 39.35 61.20 -24.67
N VAL A 8 38.11 60.96 -25.14
CA VAL A 8 36.70 61.24 -24.71
C VAL A 8 35.72 60.53 -25.70
N PHE A 9 34.54 60.10 -25.19
CA PHE A 9 33.17 59.96 -25.76
C PHE A 9 32.88 59.57 -27.24
N ARG A 10 31.90 58.65 -27.42
CA ARG A 10 30.49 58.90 -27.85
C ARG A 10 29.78 57.55 -28.12
N LEU A 11 28.71 57.22 -27.37
CA LEU A 11 27.27 57.47 -27.59
C LEU A 11 26.54 56.46 -28.52
N SER A 12 25.55 55.80 -27.91
CA SER A 12 24.19 55.53 -28.44
C SER A 12 23.94 54.31 -29.34
N ARG A 13 23.18 53.34 -28.80
CA ARG A 13 21.79 53.08 -29.22
C ARG A 13 21.05 52.25 -28.16
N ALA A 14 19.75 52.53 -28.05
CA ALA A 14 18.87 52.19 -26.96
C ALA A 14 17.74 51.23 -27.39
N LEU A 15 17.33 50.37 -26.45
CA LEU A 15 15.98 49.80 -26.19
C LEU A 15 15.32 48.87 -27.25
N PRO A 16 14.22 48.13 -26.92
CA PRO A 16 13.76 47.50 -25.66
C PRO A 16 13.16 46.06 -25.84
N GLY A 17 12.74 45.40 -24.76
CA GLY A 17 11.75 44.30 -24.78
C GLY A 17 12.01 43.23 -23.70
N ALA A 18 11.39 43.33 -22.51
CA ALA A 18 10.11 42.69 -22.14
C ALA A 18 10.21 41.16 -22.08
N GLY A 19 9.98 40.45 -20.98
CA GLY A 19 9.69 40.79 -19.59
C GLY A 19 9.92 39.51 -18.76
N ALA A 20 10.58 39.64 -17.62
CA ALA A 20 10.79 38.51 -16.72
C ALA A 20 9.50 38.30 -15.89
N LEU A 21 8.77 37.22 -16.16
CA LEU A 21 7.79 36.68 -15.22
C LEU A 21 8.57 36.19 -14.00
N VAL A 22 8.60 36.98 -12.93
CA VAL A 22 8.95 36.49 -11.60
C VAL A 22 7.69 35.82 -11.06
N LEU A 23 7.60 34.49 -11.21
CA LEU A 23 6.67 33.71 -10.40
C LEU A 23 7.16 33.75 -8.95
N ALA A 24 6.40 34.44 -8.11
CA ALA A 24 6.53 34.34 -6.66
C ALA A 24 6.17 32.90 -6.24
N ALA A 25 7.19 32.06 -6.04
CA ALA A 25 7.07 30.79 -5.34
C ALA A 25 6.93 31.07 -3.84
N ALA A 26 5.72 31.43 -3.42
CA ALA A 26 5.36 31.56 -2.01
C ALA A 26 4.58 30.31 -1.58
N GLY A 27 5.16 29.58 -0.63
CA GLY A 27 4.42 28.77 0.34
C GLY A 27 4.07 27.35 -0.07
N LEU A 28 4.92 26.40 0.37
CA LEU A 28 4.53 25.14 1.01
C LEU A 28 5.79 24.46 1.58
N CYS A 29 6.57 25.20 2.38
CA CYS A 29 7.35 24.55 3.43
C CYS A 29 6.38 24.26 4.57
N GLY A 30 5.46 23.31 4.35
CA GLY A 30 4.83 22.62 5.46
C GLY A 30 5.97 21.99 6.24
N SER A 31 6.17 22.42 7.48
CA SER A 31 7.05 21.73 8.40
C SER A 31 6.62 20.28 8.37
N ALA A 32 7.47 19.38 7.87
CA ALA A 32 7.33 17.97 8.12
C ALA A 32 7.40 17.86 9.65
N ALA A 33 6.24 17.84 10.30
CA ALA A 33 6.13 17.53 11.70
C ALA A 33 6.59 16.08 11.77
N PHE A 34 7.86 15.86 12.11
CA PHE A 34 8.37 14.55 12.44
C PHE A 34 7.35 13.93 13.39
N ALA A 35 6.72 12.84 12.94
CA ALA A 35 5.75 12.15 13.76
C ALA A 35 6.48 11.75 15.05
N ALA A 36 5.95 12.18 16.20
CA ALA A 36 6.61 11.90 17.47
C ALA A 36 6.72 10.38 17.66
N PRO A 37 7.81 9.89 18.29
CA PRO A 37 7.90 8.50 18.70
C PRO A 37 6.62 8.06 19.40
N ARG A 38 6.19 6.82 19.15
CA ARG A 38 4.96 6.25 19.66
C ARG A 38 5.29 5.17 20.69
N THR A 39 4.60 5.19 21.81
CA THR A 39 4.66 4.09 22.79
C THR A 39 3.45 3.18 22.62
N VAL A 40 3.71 1.87 22.50
CA VAL A 40 2.70 0.82 22.36
C VAL A 40 2.44 0.14 23.69
N TYR A 41 1.17 -0.09 23.99
CA TYR A 41 0.66 -0.71 25.20
C TYR A 41 -0.27 -1.89 24.86
N THR A 42 -0.29 -2.90 25.73
CA THR A 42 -1.27 -4.00 25.66
C THR A 42 -1.86 -4.28 27.03
N GLY A 43 -3.10 -4.71 27.10
CA GLY A 43 -3.73 -5.09 28.36
C GLY A 43 -5.23 -5.23 28.21
N THR A 44 -5.97 -4.97 29.29
CA THR A 44 -7.42 -5.20 29.32
C THR A 44 -8.20 -3.96 29.70
N LEU A 45 -9.36 -3.79 29.06
CA LEU A 45 -10.43 -2.92 29.51
C LEU A 45 -11.53 -3.77 30.16
N GLN A 46 -11.82 -3.49 31.43
CA GLN A 46 -12.71 -4.30 32.25
C GLN A 46 -14.07 -4.54 31.59
N GLY A 47 -14.37 -5.82 31.30
CA GLY A 47 -15.62 -6.25 30.69
C GLY A 47 -15.82 -5.81 29.23
N ALA A 48 -14.76 -5.39 28.54
CA ALA A 48 -14.72 -5.18 27.09
C ALA A 48 -13.72 -6.13 26.42
N GLY A 49 -12.63 -6.48 27.11
CA GLY A 49 -11.65 -7.47 26.65
C GLY A 49 -10.24 -6.91 26.55
N ASP A 50 -9.42 -7.56 25.72
CA ASP A 50 -8.06 -7.11 25.42
C ASP A 50 -8.06 -5.84 24.56
N VAL A 51 -7.05 -5.01 24.75
CA VAL A 51 -6.83 -3.76 24.02
C VAL A 51 -5.35 -3.64 23.70
N VAL A 52 -5.07 -3.18 22.48
CA VAL A 52 -3.76 -2.66 22.06
C VAL A 52 -3.93 -1.17 21.81
N MET A 53 -3.03 -0.36 22.38
CA MET A 53 -3.09 1.09 22.29
C MET A 53 -1.72 1.63 21.93
N GLU A 54 -1.68 2.65 21.08
CA GLU A 54 -0.50 3.47 20.92
C GLU A 54 -0.82 4.93 21.18
N LEU A 55 0.14 5.64 21.74
CA LEU A 55 0.06 7.07 22.03
C LEU A 55 1.37 7.73 21.64
N ASP A 56 1.35 9.02 21.32
CA ASP A 56 2.58 9.81 21.31
C ASP A 56 3.35 9.58 22.63
N SER A 57 4.65 9.34 22.52
CA SER A 57 5.54 9.20 23.66
C SER A 57 5.51 10.47 24.51
N GLN A 58 5.40 11.65 23.88
CA GLN A 58 5.28 12.95 24.52
C GLN A 58 4.11 13.74 23.93
N ALA A 59 3.47 14.59 24.75
CA ALA A 59 2.50 15.54 24.22
C ALA A 59 3.18 16.57 23.33
N ALA A 60 2.47 17.05 22.32
CA ALA A 60 2.89 18.17 21.49
C ALA A 60 3.02 19.46 22.34
N ALA A 61 3.63 20.50 21.76
CA ALA A 61 3.91 21.76 22.46
C ALA A 61 2.65 22.47 22.98
N ASP A 62 1.50 22.22 22.36
CA ASP A 62 0.17 22.71 22.77
C ASP A 62 -0.47 21.87 23.89
N GLY A 63 0.22 20.83 24.37
CA GLY A 63 -0.29 19.87 25.36
C GLY A 63 -1.15 18.76 24.77
N THR A 64 -1.34 18.72 23.44
CA THR A 64 -2.13 17.70 22.77
C THR A 64 -1.38 16.36 22.77
N LEU A 65 -2.09 15.31 23.15
CA LEU A 65 -1.65 13.93 23.04
C LEU A 65 -2.57 13.20 22.06
N ARG A 66 -1.98 12.56 21.04
CA ARG A 66 -2.70 11.76 20.04
C ARG A 66 -2.34 10.29 20.15
N GLY A 67 -3.20 9.47 19.61
CA GLY A 67 -2.94 8.05 19.43
C GLY A 67 -4.17 7.34 18.89
N ARG A 68 -4.19 6.03 19.08
CA ARG A 68 -5.29 5.17 18.67
C ARG A 68 -5.22 3.87 19.44
N TYR A 69 -6.33 3.15 19.46
CA TYR A 69 -6.36 1.83 20.04
C TYR A 69 -7.31 0.94 19.24
N PHE A 70 -7.11 -0.37 19.32
CA PHE A 70 -8.05 -1.34 18.78
C PHE A 70 -8.30 -2.47 19.78
N TYR A 71 -9.45 -3.11 19.61
CA TYR A 71 -9.71 -4.42 20.20
C TYR A 71 -9.20 -5.50 19.24
N PRO A 72 -8.27 -6.37 19.65
CA PRO A 72 -7.79 -7.54 18.88
C PRO A 72 -8.84 -8.24 18.02
N LYS A 73 -10.01 -8.51 18.60
CA LYS A 73 -11.14 -9.17 17.94
C LYS A 73 -11.66 -8.43 16.70
N HIS A 74 -11.50 -7.11 16.66
CA HIS A 74 -12.04 -6.25 15.60
C HIS A 74 -10.94 -5.68 14.70
N GLY A 75 -9.77 -5.33 15.25
CA GLY A 75 -8.64 -4.80 14.49
C GLY A 75 -8.79 -3.35 13.99
N VAL A 76 -10.00 -2.79 14.05
CA VAL A 76 -10.31 -1.41 13.63
C VAL A 76 -9.80 -0.42 14.66
N ASP A 77 -9.07 0.58 14.18
CA ASP A 77 -8.56 1.64 15.04
C ASP A 77 -9.66 2.61 15.46
N ILE A 78 -9.60 2.97 16.73
CA ILE A 78 -10.41 4.02 17.33
C ILE A 78 -9.44 5.15 17.69
N PRO A 79 -9.54 6.31 17.02
CA PRO A 79 -8.60 7.40 17.23
C PRO A 79 -8.78 8.03 18.61
N LEU A 80 -7.68 8.50 19.19
CA LEU A 80 -7.64 9.15 20.49
C LEU A 80 -6.97 10.53 20.35
N LYS A 81 -7.59 11.55 20.96
CA LYS A 81 -7.03 12.89 21.05
C LYS A 81 -7.39 13.53 22.38
N GLY A 82 -6.47 14.25 22.99
CA GLY A 82 -6.75 14.95 24.25
C GLY A 82 -5.48 15.45 24.91
N THR A 83 -5.41 15.34 26.23
CA THR A 83 -4.22 15.68 27.03
C THR A 83 -3.69 14.43 27.74
N PRO A 84 -2.49 14.48 28.35
CA PRO A 84 -1.99 13.38 29.17
C PRO A 84 -2.92 12.94 30.32
N GLN A 85 -3.80 13.83 30.80
CA GLN A 85 -4.74 13.55 31.87
C GLN A 85 -6.05 12.93 31.36
N ALA A 86 -6.45 13.26 30.13
CA ALA A 86 -7.72 12.83 29.55
C ALA A 86 -7.63 12.70 28.03
N LEU A 87 -7.74 11.48 27.52
CA LEU A 87 -7.85 11.18 26.09
C LEU A 87 -9.31 10.94 25.72
N ARG A 88 -9.75 11.53 24.62
CA ARG A 88 -11.12 11.43 24.13
C ARG A 88 -11.20 10.42 23.00
N GLU A 89 -12.18 9.55 23.12
CA GLU A 89 -12.67 8.69 22.05
C GLU A 89 -13.79 9.44 21.31
N PRO A 90 -13.71 9.62 19.99
CA PRO A 90 -14.75 10.32 19.26
C PRO A 90 -15.99 9.45 19.06
N ARG A 91 -17.12 10.12 18.83
CA ARG A 91 -18.28 9.48 18.21
C ARG A 91 -17.99 9.25 16.74
N THR A 92 -18.74 8.36 16.10
CA THR A 92 -18.62 8.19 14.64
C THR A 92 -19.05 9.46 13.92
N TYR A 93 -18.58 9.64 12.68
CA TYR A 93 -18.92 10.80 11.84
C TYR A 93 -20.44 11.01 11.75
N TYR A 94 -21.18 9.93 11.48
CA TYR A 94 -22.63 9.99 11.34
C TYR A 94 -23.35 10.24 12.67
N GLU A 95 -22.89 9.68 13.79
CA GLU A 95 -23.45 10.02 15.11
C GLU A 95 -23.34 11.51 15.43
N ILE A 96 -22.23 12.15 15.06
CA ILE A 96 -22.06 13.60 15.26
C ILE A 96 -23.04 14.35 14.36
N LYS A 97 -23.08 14.03 13.06
CA LYS A 97 -23.95 14.66 12.07
C LYS A 97 -25.43 14.54 12.42
N GLU A 98 -25.88 13.35 12.80
CA GLU A 98 -27.28 13.08 13.20
C GLU A 98 -27.68 13.82 14.47
N SER A 99 -26.71 14.10 15.36
CA SER A 99 -26.94 14.92 16.55
C SER A 99 -26.92 16.44 16.29
N GLY A 100 -26.78 16.85 15.02
CA GLY A 100 -26.70 18.26 14.61
C GLY A 100 -25.33 18.91 14.86
N GLY A 101 -24.31 18.10 15.20
CA GLY A 101 -22.94 18.56 15.35
C GLY A 101 -22.19 18.65 14.02
N ASP A 102 -21.06 19.34 14.04
CA ASP A 102 -20.10 19.36 12.95
C ASP A 102 -19.05 18.26 13.19
N PRO A 103 -18.99 17.19 12.37
CA PRO A 103 -18.01 16.11 12.49
C PRO A 103 -16.56 16.55 12.31
N GLU A 104 -16.33 17.70 11.66
CA GLU A 104 -14.98 18.27 11.48
C GLU A 104 -14.55 19.12 12.69
N SER A 105 -15.48 19.40 13.61
CA SER A 105 -15.21 20.21 14.80
C SER A 105 -14.66 19.38 15.95
N ASP A 106 -13.52 19.83 16.49
CA ASP A 106 -12.96 19.34 17.76
C ASP A 106 -13.87 19.57 18.99
N ALA A 107 -14.95 20.34 18.85
CA ALA A 107 -15.93 20.60 19.90
C ALA A 107 -16.95 19.47 20.08
N ALA A 108 -16.97 18.48 19.18
CA ALA A 108 -17.91 17.36 19.27
C ALA A 108 -17.77 16.62 20.62
N PRO A 109 -18.90 16.31 21.30
CA PRO A 109 -18.85 15.53 22.54
C PRO A 109 -18.22 14.15 22.29
N PRO A 110 -17.34 13.68 23.17
CA PRO A 110 -16.71 12.37 23.00
C PRO A 110 -17.74 11.24 23.16
N ALA A 111 -17.43 10.07 22.61
CA ALA A 111 -18.11 8.83 22.94
C ALA A 111 -17.68 8.33 24.33
N ALA A 112 -16.39 8.48 24.65
CA ALA A 112 -15.83 8.12 25.94
C ALA A 112 -14.55 8.89 26.28
N THR A 113 -14.11 8.80 27.54
CA THR A 113 -12.86 9.41 28.00
C THR A 113 -12.01 8.39 28.75
N TRP A 114 -10.74 8.30 28.37
CA TRP A 114 -9.69 7.58 29.09
C TRP A 114 -8.95 8.55 30.00
N SER A 115 -8.86 8.24 31.30
CA SER A 115 -8.16 9.05 32.29
C SER A 115 -7.36 8.14 33.20
N GLY A 116 -6.13 8.52 33.55
CA GLY A 116 -5.27 7.63 34.31
C GLY A 116 -3.85 8.15 34.49
N LYS A 117 -3.00 7.28 35.02
CA LYS A 117 -1.57 7.53 35.20
C LYS A 117 -0.78 6.71 34.21
N ARG A 118 0.13 7.39 33.51
CA ARG A 118 1.12 6.78 32.61
C ARG A 118 2.49 6.87 33.27
N ASP A 119 3.20 5.75 33.33
CA ASP A 119 4.56 5.67 33.84
C ASP A 119 5.38 4.65 33.05
N ALA A 120 6.59 4.35 33.53
CA ALA A 120 7.50 3.43 32.85
C ALA A 120 6.95 1.99 32.74
N ALA A 121 6.05 1.57 33.64
CA ALA A 121 5.46 0.24 33.61
C ALA A 121 4.26 0.16 32.64
N GLY A 122 3.52 1.25 32.47
CA GLY A 122 2.39 1.25 31.55
C GLY A 122 1.41 2.40 31.74
N TYR A 123 0.15 2.14 31.39
CA TYR A 123 -0.96 3.07 31.51
C TYR A 123 -2.14 2.38 32.22
N GLU A 124 -2.57 2.93 33.35
CA GLU A 124 -3.70 2.40 34.12
C GLU A 124 -4.65 3.51 34.59
N GLY A 125 -5.93 3.18 34.69
CA GLY A 125 -6.93 4.19 35.02
C GLY A 125 -8.38 3.76 34.74
N LYS A 126 -9.18 4.74 34.35
CA LYS A 126 -10.62 4.62 34.10
C LYS A 126 -10.97 5.08 32.68
N TRP A 127 -11.77 4.26 32.02
CA TRP A 127 -12.54 4.62 30.84
C TRP A 127 -13.97 4.96 31.29
N VAL A 128 -14.54 6.05 30.79
CA VAL A 128 -15.90 6.49 31.13
C VAL A 128 -16.69 6.75 29.86
N ASP A 129 -17.78 6.01 29.69
CA ASP A 129 -18.76 6.19 28.62
C ASP A 129 -19.50 7.53 28.81
N ALA A 130 -19.45 8.40 27.80
CA ALA A 130 -20.01 9.75 27.91
C ALA A 130 -21.55 9.76 27.90
N ARG A 131 -22.20 8.71 27.37
CA ARG A 131 -23.66 8.62 27.26
C ARG A 131 -24.31 8.09 28.53
N THR A 132 -23.68 7.09 29.15
CA THR A 132 -24.24 6.32 30.27
C THR A 132 -23.55 6.61 31.60
N GLY A 133 -22.38 7.26 31.58
CA GLY A 133 -21.52 7.43 32.76
C GLY A 133 -20.88 6.12 33.24
N LYS A 134 -21.04 5.01 32.51
CA LYS A 134 -20.47 3.72 32.89
C LYS A 134 -18.95 3.81 32.93
N SER A 135 -18.38 3.49 34.08
CA SER A 135 -16.93 3.46 34.29
C SER A 135 -16.38 2.05 34.23
N ARG A 136 -15.23 1.88 33.57
CA ARG A 136 -14.47 0.63 33.48
C ARG A 136 -13.02 0.90 33.85
N SER A 137 -12.42 0.03 34.67
CA SER A 137 -10.98 0.10 34.91
C SER A 137 -10.21 -0.46 33.72
N PHE A 138 -9.02 0.07 33.45
CA PHE A 138 -8.06 -0.52 32.51
C PHE A 138 -6.67 -0.59 33.12
N LYS A 139 -5.88 -1.55 32.64
CA LYS A 139 -4.46 -1.68 32.96
C LYS A 139 -3.73 -2.20 31.74
N LEU A 140 -2.83 -1.38 31.20
CA LEU A 140 -2.06 -1.67 30.00
C LEU A 140 -0.58 -1.62 30.34
N ARG A 141 0.18 -2.67 29.98
CA ARG A 141 1.64 -2.69 30.07
C ARG A 141 2.25 -2.03 28.84
N ARG A 142 3.33 -1.27 29.01
CA ARG A 142 4.17 -0.82 27.90
C ARG A 142 4.86 -2.03 27.27
N VAL A 143 4.84 -2.14 25.95
CA VAL A 143 5.45 -3.29 25.23
C VAL A 143 6.49 -2.88 24.20
N ALA A 144 6.38 -1.69 23.62
CA ALA A 144 7.33 -1.19 22.63
C ALA A 144 7.31 0.34 22.57
N GLU A 145 8.33 0.90 21.95
CA GLU A 145 8.37 2.27 21.45
C GLU A 145 9.03 2.25 20.07
N TYR A 146 8.49 3.02 19.13
CA TYR A 146 8.99 3.06 17.76
C TYR A 146 8.76 4.44 17.12
N ASP A 147 9.47 4.70 16.02
CA ASP A 147 9.30 5.91 15.22
C ASP A 147 8.43 5.58 13.99
N PRO A 148 7.17 6.06 13.94
CA PRO A 148 6.30 5.80 12.79
C PRO A 148 6.79 6.51 11.52
N ALA A 149 7.58 7.58 11.62
CA ALA A 149 8.13 8.25 10.44
C ALA A 149 9.14 7.37 9.70
N ALA A 150 9.80 6.44 10.38
CA ALA A 150 10.71 5.48 9.77
C ALA A 150 10.00 4.41 8.92
N LEU A 151 8.67 4.27 9.08
CA LEU A 151 7.83 3.35 8.32
C LEU A 151 6.99 4.05 7.27
N ALA A 152 6.97 5.39 7.24
CA ALA A 152 6.07 6.13 6.39
C ALA A 152 6.41 5.88 4.91
N PRO A 153 5.39 5.71 4.04
CA PRO A 153 5.58 5.70 2.60
C PRO A 153 6.38 6.91 2.13
N ASP A 154 7.22 6.72 1.11
CA ASP A 154 7.83 7.85 0.42
C ASP A 154 6.78 8.74 -0.27
N ALA A 155 7.21 9.92 -0.74
CA ALA A 155 6.29 10.89 -1.34
C ALA A 155 5.60 10.35 -2.60
N VAL A 156 6.23 9.46 -3.36
CA VAL A 156 5.65 8.89 -4.57
C VAL A 156 4.56 7.90 -4.19
N GLN A 157 4.86 6.96 -3.30
CA GLN A 157 3.88 6.00 -2.81
C GLN A 157 2.70 6.71 -2.12
N ALA A 158 2.96 7.69 -1.26
CA ALA A 158 1.92 8.44 -0.56
C ALA A 158 0.96 9.15 -1.53
N VAL A 159 1.49 9.74 -2.62
CA VAL A 159 0.66 10.38 -3.65
C VAL A 159 -0.12 9.34 -4.45
N THR A 160 0.50 8.21 -4.81
CA THR A 160 -0.18 7.11 -5.51
C THR A 160 -1.34 6.57 -4.69
N ASP A 161 -1.12 6.28 -3.40
CA ASP A 161 -2.16 5.77 -2.49
C ASP A 161 -3.34 6.74 -2.40
N ALA A 162 -3.06 8.05 -2.29
CA ALA A 162 -4.09 9.09 -2.23
C ALA A 162 -4.87 9.26 -3.55
N ILE A 163 -4.20 9.19 -4.70
CA ILE A 163 -4.84 9.34 -6.02
C ILE A 163 -5.72 8.14 -6.36
N SER A 164 -5.32 6.94 -5.95
CA SER A 164 -6.03 5.70 -6.28
C SER A 164 -7.40 5.58 -5.60
N GLY A 165 -7.85 6.56 -4.79
CA GLY A 165 -9.19 6.53 -4.16
C GLY A 165 -9.29 5.55 -2.99
N GLY A 166 -8.15 5.24 -2.37
CA GLY A 166 -8.04 4.32 -1.24
C GLY A 166 -7.35 4.95 -0.05
N VAL A 167 -7.54 4.33 1.11
CA VAL A 167 -6.66 4.54 2.25
C VAL A 167 -5.61 3.43 2.21
N GLY A 168 -4.33 3.81 2.13
CA GLY A 168 -3.22 2.86 2.20
C GLY A 168 -3.04 2.30 3.62
N SER A 169 -2.12 1.35 3.78
CA SER A 169 -1.78 0.80 5.10
C SER A 169 -1.12 1.81 6.06
N GLY A 170 -0.64 2.94 5.52
CA GLY A 170 0.18 3.91 6.25
C GLY A 170 1.63 3.45 6.46
N ILE A 171 2.05 2.33 5.87
CA ILE A 171 3.39 1.75 5.95
C ILE A 171 3.97 1.59 4.54
N ASP A 172 5.23 1.98 4.35
CA ASP A 172 5.98 1.76 3.11
C ASP A 172 5.93 0.29 2.71
N VAL A 173 5.65 0.01 1.43
CA VAL A 173 5.49 -1.38 0.95
C VAL A 173 6.75 -2.24 1.08
N ASN A 174 7.92 -1.61 1.24
CA ASN A 174 9.21 -2.28 1.44
C ASN A 174 9.64 -2.33 2.92
N ALA A 175 8.89 -1.72 3.83
CA ALA A 175 9.16 -1.83 5.26
C ALA A 175 8.61 -3.15 5.80
N ASP A 176 9.43 -3.85 6.59
CA ASP A 176 8.99 -5.05 7.29
C ASP A 176 8.03 -4.66 8.42
N ILE A 177 6.83 -5.21 8.39
CA ILE A 177 5.90 -5.20 9.51
C ILE A 177 6.31 -6.34 10.44
N ASP A 178 6.97 -5.99 11.55
CA ASP A 178 7.32 -6.91 12.64
C ASP A 178 7.34 -6.19 14.01
N LEU A 179 7.57 -6.95 15.10
CA LEU A 179 7.58 -6.41 16.46
C LEU A 179 8.69 -5.38 16.72
N ARG A 180 9.73 -5.31 15.88
CA ARG A 180 10.83 -4.37 16.01
C ARG A 180 10.52 -3.06 15.31
N HIS A 181 9.97 -3.13 14.11
CA HIS A 181 9.79 -1.98 13.23
C HIS A 181 8.38 -1.40 13.37
N ALA A 182 7.34 -2.24 13.35
CA ALA A 182 5.93 -1.86 13.38
C ALA A 182 5.15 -2.63 14.47
N PRO A 183 5.47 -2.43 15.76
CA PRO A 183 4.92 -3.23 16.85
C PRO A 183 3.41 -3.13 17.00
N TYR A 184 2.80 -1.97 16.74
CA TYR A 184 1.35 -1.79 16.85
C TYR A 184 0.61 -2.59 15.77
N GLU A 185 1.04 -2.47 14.51
CA GLU A 185 0.48 -3.19 13.37
C GLU A 185 0.75 -4.70 13.48
N THR A 186 1.92 -5.11 13.96
CA THR A 186 2.21 -6.52 14.18
C THR A 186 1.27 -7.13 15.21
N LEU A 187 1.00 -6.44 16.33
CA LEU A 187 0.01 -6.89 17.32
C LEU A 187 -1.42 -6.91 16.77
N LYS A 188 -1.70 -6.11 15.73
CA LYS A 188 -2.98 -6.08 15.03
C LYS A 188 -3.14 -7.27 14.09
N LEU A 189 -2.07 -7.76 13.46
CA LEU A 189 -2.13 -8.70 12.32
C LEU A 189 -1.60 -10.10 12.63
N ALA A 190 -0.58 -10.22 13.48
CA ALA A 190 0.09 -11.50 13.74
C ALA A 190 -0.86 -12.50 14.44
N GLY A 191 -0.98 -13.69 13.85
CA GLY A 191 -1.74 -14.81 14.42
C GLY A 191 -3.25 -14.79 14.20
N TYR A 192 -3.80 -13.82 13.45
CA TYR A 192 -5.24 -13.77 13.17
C TYR A 192 -5.66 -14.52 11.90
N ALA A 193 -4.80 -14.52 10.87
CA ALA A 193 -5.07 -15.28 9.66
C ALA A 193 -5.01 -16.79 9.97
N VAL A 194 -6.00 -17.53 9.48
CA VAL A 194 -6.09 -18.99 9.63
C VAL A 194 -6.11 -19.68 8.27
N PRO A 195 -5.56 -20.90 8.15
CA PRO A 195 -5.60 -21.64 6.90
C PRO A 195 -7.03 -22.01 6.51
N VAL A 196 -7.38 -21.85 5.23
CA VAL A 196 -8.68 -22.18 4.66
C VAL A 196 -8.51 -23.03 3.40
N GLY A 197 -9.41 -24.00 3.21
CA GLY A 197 -9.39 -24.89 2.05
C GLY A 197 -8.26 -25.94 2.07
N PRO A 198 -8.15 -26.74 0.99
CA PRO A 198 -7.11 -27.76 0.84
C PRO A 198 -5.77 -27.16 0.40
N ASP A 199 -4.73 -27.99 0.38
CA ASP A 199 -3.49 -27.67 -0.32
C ASP A 199 -3.71 -27.77 -1.83
N VAL A 200 -3.18 -26.82 -2.58
CA VAL A 200 -3.23 -26.74 -4.04
C VAL A 200 -1.82 -26.76 -4.59
N GLY A 201 -1.53 -27.70 -5.49
CA GLY A 201 -0.22 -27.87 -6.10
C GLY A 201 0.09 -29.33 -6.37
N ASN A 202 1.38 -29.67 -6.42
CA ASN A 202 1.89 -31.01 -6.69
C ASN A 202 2.74 -31.54 -5.52
N ALA A 203 3.38 -32.70 -5.72
CA ALA A 203 4.17 -33.34 -4.67
C ALA A 203 5.38 -32.54 -4.19
N LYS A 204 5.91 -31.62 -5.01
CA LYS A 204 7.11 -30.81 -4.73
C LYS A 204 6.76 -29.43 -4.19
N VAL A 205 5.76 -28.78 -4.78
CA VAL A 205 5.36 -27.41 -4.44
C VAL A 205 3.85 -27.34 -4.30
N ALA A 206 3.38 -26.69 -3.22
CA ALA A 206 1.97 -26.48 -2.98
C ALA A 206 1.76 -25.24 -2.09
N TYR A 207 0.58 -24.65 -2.18
CA TYR A 207 0.14 -23.56 -1.32
C TYR A 207 -1.19 -23.91 -0.64
N ARG A 208 -1.49 -23.20 0.44
CA ARG A 208 -2.81 -23.15 1.05
C ARG A 208 -3.21 -21.69 1.23
N LEU A 209 -4.49 -21.39 1.12
CA LEU A 209 -5.02 -20.05 1.38
C LEU A 209 -5.11 -19.79 2.88
N TRP A 210 -4.89 -18.54 3.28
CA TRP A 210 -5.01 -18.05 4.65
C TRP A 210 -5.92 -16.83 4.68
N ARG A 211 -6.84 -16.78 5.64
CA ARG A 211 -7.85 -15.72 5.74
C ARG A 211 -7.87 -15.15 7.14
N ASP A 212 -7.78 -13.83 7.24
CA ASP A 212 -8.12 -13.13 8.47
C ASP A 212 -9.66 -13.03 8.56
N PRO A 213 -10.31 -13.52 9.63
CA PRO A 213 -11.76 -13.49 9.73
C PRO A 213 -12.35 -12.07 9.81
N ARG A 214 -11.53 -11.05 10.10
CA ARG A 214 -11.96 -9.66 10.22
C ARG A 214 -12.05 -8.96 8.86
N THR A 215 -11.12 -9.24 7.95
CA THR A 215 -11.04 -8.65 6.60
C THR A 215 -11.55 -9.56 5.48
N LYS A 216 -11.75 -10.85 5.78
CA LYS A 216 -12.49 -11.85 4.98
C LYS A 216 -11.91 -12.28 3.63
N PHE A 217 -10.92 -11.59 3.08
CA PHE A 217 -10.23 -12.06 1.88
C PHE A 217 -9.11 -13.05 2.21
N SER A 218 -8.75 -13.88 1.22
CA SER A 218 -7.76 -14.94 1.39
C SER A 218 -6.47 -14.62 0.66
N TYR A 219 -5.34 -14.99 1.24
CA TYR A 219 -4.02 -14.85 0.61
C TYR A 219 -3.23 -16.16 0.72
N PRO A 220 -2.49 -16.58 -0.31
CA PRO A 220 -1.77 -17.84 -0.27
C PRO A 220 -0.54 -17.81 0.64
N ARG A 221 -0.18 -18.98 1.15
CA ARG A 221 1.12 -19.32 1.75
C ARG A 221 1.57 -20.65 1.14
N LEU A 222 2.83 -20.79 0.78
CA LEU A 222 3.41 -22.10 0.44
C LEU A 222 3.26 -23.05 1.63
N SER A 223 2.61 -24.18 1.41
CA SER A 223 2.58 -25.30 2.37
C SER A 223 3.72 -26.28 2.10
N ARG A 224 4.34 -26.21 0.92
CA ARG A 224 5.40 -27.13 0.49
C ARG A 224 6.35 -26.50 -0.51
N HIS A 225 7.63 -26.77 -0.33
CA HIS A 225 8.70 -26.47 -1.27
C HIS A 225 9.91 -27.41 -1.00
N PRO A 226 10.72 -27.80 -2.01
CA PRO A 226 11.87 -28.67 -1.78
C PRO A 226 12.96 -28.04 -0.89
N ASP A 227 13.10 -26.71 -0.97
CA ASP A 227 13.99 -25.93 -0.11
C ASP A 227 13.19 -25.26 1.04
N PRO A 228 13.41 -25.64 2.30
CA PRO A 228 12.70 -25.07 3.45
C PRO A 228 13.06 -23.60 3.71
N GLN A 229 14.24 -23.13 3.32
CA GLN A 229 14.60 -21.72 3.49
C GLN A 229 13.88 -20.83 2.49
N VAL A 230 13.71 -21.29 1.25
CA VAL A 230 12.85 -20.61 0.27
C VAL A 230 11.42 -20.55 0.78
N LEU A 231 10.87 -21.65 1.32
CA LEU A 231 9.53 -21.67 1.88
C LEU A 231 9.33 -20.56 2.92
N VAL A 232 10.27 -20.43 3.85
CA VAL A 232 10.23 -19.39 4.90
C VAL A 232 10.27 -17.98 4.29
N ARG A 233 11.22 -17.71 3.38
CA ARG A 233 11.36 -16.36 2.79
C ARG A 233 10.15 -15.97 1.95
N ILE A 234 9.61 -16.88 1.15
CA ILE A 234 8.43 -16.61 0.34
C ILE A 234 7.20 -16.42 1.22
N ASN A 235 6.99 -17.26 2.22
CA ASN A 235 5.86 -17.08 3.13
C ASN A 235 5.93 -15.77 3.91
N HIS A 236 7.13 -15.31 4.25
CA HIS A 236 7.30 -13.98 4.82
C HIS A 236 6.83 -12.89 3.85
N LEU A 237 7.27 -12.89 2.58
CA LEU A 237 6.83 -11.88 1.59
C LEU A 237 5.32 -11.92 1.33
N LEU A 238 4.74 -13.12 1.18
CA LEU A 238 3.30 -13.32 1.03
C LEU A 238 2.55 -12.81 2.27
N GLU A 239 3.15 -12.92 3.45
CA GLU A 239 2.58 -12.43 4.69
C GLU A 239 2.62 -10.92 4.83
N GLN A 240 3.78 -10.31 4.56
CA GLN A 240 3.91 -8.86 4.53
C GLN A 240 2.89 -8.25 3.56
N ARG A 241 2.74 -8.83 2.37
CA ARG A 241 1.76 -8.34 1.39
C ARG A 241 0.31 -8.47 1.87
N HIS A 242 -0.08 -9.63 2.41
CA HIS A 242 -1.41 -9.82 3.00
C HIS A 242 -1.65 -8.84 4.17
N TRP A 243 -0.63 -8.58 4.99
CA TRP A 243 -0.71 -7.64 6.10
C TRP A 243 -0.91 -6.20 5.63
N GLN A 244 -0.21 -5.76 4.59
CA GLN A 244 -0.43 -4.45 3.97
C GLN A 244 -1.89 -4.27 3.52
N MET A 245 -2.46 -5.26 2.82
CA MET A 245 -3.87 -5.23 2.40
C MET A 245 -4.84 -5.25 3.61
N ASN A 246 -4.56 -6.05 4.64
CA ASN A 246 -5.40 -6.10 5.84
C ASN A 246 -5.40 -4.77 6.58
N LEU A 247 -4.24 -4.11 6.68
CA LEU A 247 -4.15 -2.78 7.27
C LEU A 247 -4.97 -1.77 6.49
N ALA A 248 -4.87 -1.75 5.16
CA ALA A 248 -5.64 -0.84 4.32
C ALA A 248 -7.17 -1.07 4.45
N ALA A 249 -7.61 -2.34 4.51
CA ALA A 249 -9.02 -2.68 4.74
C ALA A 249 -9.52 -2.23 6.12
N LEU A 250 -8.72 -2.45 7.17
CA LEU A 250 -9.06 -2.06 8.55
C LEU A 250 -9.01 -0.54 8.75
N GLU A 251 -8.08 0.14 8.08
CA GLU A 251 -8.01 1.60 8.06
C GLU A 251 -9.22 2.17 7.34
N CYS A 252 -9.66 1.54 6.24
CA CYS A 252 -10.90 1.93 5.59
C CYS A 252 -12.11 1.84 6.52
N MET A 253 -12.18 0.77 7.30
CA MET A 253 -13.22 0.62 8.31
C MET A 253 -13.10 1.66 9.44
N ALA A 254 -11.89 2.11 9.77
CA ALA A 254 -11.65 3.15 10.77
C ALA A 254 -12.09 4.55 10.31
N THR A 255 -12.23 4.79 9.00
CA THR A 255 -12.74 6.08 8.47
C THR A 255 -14.16 6.41 8.92
N ILE A 256 -14.91 5.48 9.51
CA ILE A 256 -16.19 5.73 10.18
C ILE A 256 -16.12 6.88 11.21
N TYR A 257 -14.93 7.16 11.76
CA TYR A 257 -14.70 8.24 12.71
C TYR A 257 -14.37 9.59 12.06
N THR A 258 -13.98 9.62 10.80
CA THR A 258 -13.39 10.80 10.16
C THR A 258 -14.05 11.23 8.85
N ASP A 259 -14.80 10.34 8.20
CA ASP A 259 -15.38 10.59 6.87
C ASP A 259 -16.86 10.18 6.81
N GLY A 260 -17.62 10.92 6.01
CA GLY A 260 -19.01 10.67 5.67
C GLY A 260 -19.22 10.12 4.26
N ASN A 261 -18.17 9.64 3.60
CA ASN A 261 -18.31 8.98 2.30
C ASN A 261 -19.08 7.64 2.45
N PRO A 262 -19.71 7.12 1.38
CA PRO A 262 -20.51 5.89 1.45
C PRO A 262 -19.75 4.61 1.84
N ALA A 263 -18.43 4.57 1.64
CA ALA A 263 -17.59 3.45 2.03
C ALA A 263 -17.05 3.55 3.47
N ALA A 264 -17.22 4.69 4.14
CA ALA A 264 -16.74 4.88 5.49
C ALA A 264 -17.35 3.85 6.45
N GLY A 265 -16.51 3.14 7.21
CA GLY A 265 -16.95 2.06 8.09
C GLY A 265 -17.17 0.70 7.42
N THR A 266 -16.83 0.57 6.13
CA THR A 266 -16.79 -0.71 5.42
C THR A 266 -15.35 -1.19 5.25
N LEU A 267 -15.16 -2.40 4.73
CA LEU A 267 -13.84 -2.89 4.32
C LEU A 267 -13.41 -2.34 2.95
N GLY A 268 -14.10 -1.35 2.37
CA GLY A 268 -13.72 -0.73 1.11
C GLY A 268 -13.61 -1.70 -0.09
N SER A 269 -14.49 -2.70 -0.12
CA SER A 269 -14.51 -3.81 -1.08
C SER A 269 -13.30 -4.75 -1.02
N TYR A 270 -12.43 -4.65 0.00
CA TYR A 270 -11.34 -5.61 0.18
C TYR A 270 -11.85 -7.04 0.38
N ASP A 271 -13.06 -7.23 0.91
CA ASP A 271 -13.69 -8.55 1.03
C ASP A 271 -14.20 -9.14 -0.30
N ASP A 272 -14.18 -8.36 -1.38
CA ASP A 272 -14.48 -8.78 -2.75
C ASP A 272 -13.21 -8.91 -3.63
N GLU A 273 -12.01 -8.74 -3.04
CA GLU A 273 -10.74 -8.87 -3.77
C GLU A 273 -10.54 -10.25 -4.38
N ASN A 274 -10.09 -10.26 -5.64
CA ASN A 274 -9.77 -11.48 -6.36
C ASN A 274 -8.26 -11.75 -6.33
N ILE A 275 -7.83 -12.55 -5.35
CA ILE A 275 -6.45 -13.02 -5.18
C ILE A 275 -6.31 -14.44 -5.74
N THR A 276 -5.56 -14.58 -6.83
CA THR A 276 -5.39 -15.86 -7.54
C THR A 276 -3.93 -16.25 -7.66
N VAL A 277 -3.63 -17.54 -7.49
CA VAL A 277 -2.32 -18.11 -7.87
C VAL A 277 -2.39 -18.46 -9.36
N ALA A 278 -1.97 -17.53 -10.21
CA ALA A 278 -1.99 -17.70 -11.66
C ALA A 278 -1.01 -18.77 -12.15
N TRP A 279 0.13 -18.94 -11.45
CA TRP A 279 1.10 -19.98 -11.77
C TRP A 279 1.85 -20.47 -10.53
N LEU A 280 2.17 -21.77 -10.49
CA LEU A 280 3.00 -22.37 -9.44
C LEU A 280 3.86 -23.50 -10.00
N SER A 281 5.16 -23.41 -9.76
CA SER A 281 6.17 -24.40 -10.10
C SER A 281 7.26 -24.42 -9.02
N THR A 282 8.31 -25.24 -9.17
CA THR A 282 9.45 -25.17 -8.22
C THR A 282 10.35 -23.95 -8.44
N ALA A 283 10.19 -23.21 -9.54
CA ALA A 283 11.02 -22.04 -9.85
C ALA A 283 10.27 -20.72 -9.66
N LEU A 284 8.95 -20.71 -9.86
CA LEU A 284 8.14 -19.50 -9.87
C LEU A 284 6.78 -19.72 -9.21
N MET A 285 6.30 -18.67 -8.54
CA MET A 285 4.91 -18.52 -8.14
C MET A 285 4.43 -17.15 -8.62
N THR A 286 3.34 -17.10 -9.37
CA THR A 286 2.72 -15.85 -9.81
C THR A 286 1.37 -15.70 -9.13
N LEU A 287 1.17 -14.56 -8.50
CA LEU A 287 -0.10 -14.09 -7.98
C LEU A 287 -0.67 -13.02 -8.87
N THR A 288 -1.99 -12.96 -8.93
CA THR A 288 -2.71 -11.82 -9.48
C THR A 288 -3.67 -11.31 -8.43
N GLU A 289 -3.58 -10.01 -8.16
CA GLU A 289 -4.49 -9.25 -7.34
C GLU A 289 -5.29 -8.34 -8.24
N SER A 290 -6.61 -8.32 -8.07
CA SER A 290 -7.49 -7.60 -8.95
C SER A 290 -8.83 -7.35 -8.28
N GLY A 291 -9.38 -6.17 -8.52
CA GLY A 291 -10.63 -5.78 -7.90
C GLY A 291 -10.95 -4.32 -8.14
N SER A 292 -11.94 -3.85 -7.39
CA SER A 292 -12.41 -2.47 -7.40
C SER A 292 -12.55 -2.01 -5.95
N LEU A 293 -11.48 -1.44 -5.42
CA LEU A 293 -11.41 -0.99 -4.02
C LEU A 293 -11.96 0.42 -3.92
N TYR A 294 -12.73 0.73 -2.88
CA TYR A 294 -13.24 2.09 -2.69
C TYR A 294 -13.29 2.45 -1.22
N CYS A 295 -12.48 3.42 -0.81
CA CYS A 295 -12.48 3.94 0.55
C CYS A 295 -12.78 5.44 0.64
N GLY A 296 -13.42 5.99 -0.41
CA GLY A 296 -13.62 7.42 -0.57
C GLY A 296 -12.96 7.94 -1.84
N GLY A 297 -12.95 9.27 -2.01
CA GLY A 297 -12.50 9.91 -3.25
C GLY A 297 -13.54 9.86 -4.38
N ALA A 298 -13.09 10.24 -5.58
CA ALA A 298 -13.98 10.49 -6.72
C ALA A 298 -14.45 9.21 -7.44
N HIS A 299 -13.66 8.13 -7.38
CA HIS A 299 -13.94 6.86 -8.05
C HIS A 299 -13.24 5.70 -7.33
N PRO A 300 -13.68 4.44 -7.52
CA PRO A 300 -12.94 3.27 -7.07
C PRO A 300 -11.55 3.13 -7.72
N ASN A 301 -10.68 2.37 -7.04
CA ASN A 301 -9.42 1.85 -7.55
C ASN A 301 -9.66 0.52 -8.28
N ASN A 302 -9.93 0.59 -9.59
CA ASN A 302 -9.89 -0.60 -10.42
C ASN A 302 -8.43 -0.98 -10.65
N HIS A 303 -8.04 -2.21 -10.32
CA HIS A 303 -6.66 -2.64 -10.47
C HIS A 303 -6.54 -4.08 -10.97
N PHE A 304 -5.36 -4.36 -11.51
CA PHE A 304 -4.88 -5.67 -11.91
C PHE A 304 -3.37 -5.66 -11.71
N ASP A 305 -2.88 -6.41 -10.74
CA ASP A 305 -1.49 -6.37 -10.31
C ASP A 305 -0.93 -7.79 -10.21
N PRO A 306 -0.11 -8.21 -11.19
CA PRO A 306 0.55 -9.50 -11.11
C PRO A 306 1.88 -9.40 -10.36
N TYR A 307 2.07 -10.28 -9.37
CA TYR A 307 3.30 -10.41 -8.60
C TYR A 307 3.93 -11.77 -8.83
N THR A 308 5.17 -11.80 -9.33
CA THR A 308 5.89 -13.05 -9.52
C THR A 308 7.01 -13.18 -8.50
N PHE A 309 7.06 -14.33 -7.84
CA PHE A 309 8.06 -14.71 -6.84
C PHE A 309 9.04 -15.72 -7.43
N ASP A 310 10.33 -15.52 -7.16
CA ASP A 310 11.43 -16.41 -7.49
C ASP A 310 11.56 -17.49 -6.41
N LEU A 311 11.08 -18.70 -6.71
CA LEU A 311 11.15 -19.85 -5.80
C LEU A 311 12.51 -20.57 -5.85
N LEU A 312 13.44 -20.14 -6.69
CA LEU A 312 14.83 -20.60 -6.61
C LEU A 312 15.62 -19.83 -5.55
N ARG A 313 15.18 -18.62 -5.20
CA ARG A 313 15.90 -17.70 -4.29
C ARG A 313 15.10 -17.27 -3.09
N GLY A 314 13.78 -17.33 -3.14
CA GLY A 314 12.90 -16.89 -2.07
C GLY A 314 12.78 -15.37 -2.00
N GLU A 315 12.50 -14.71 -3.12
CA GLU A 315 12.35 -13.25 -3.25
C GLU A 315 11.36 -12.89 -4.37
N TYR A 316 11.05 -11.60 -4.56
CA TYR A 316 10.33 -11.15 -5.76
C TYR A 316 11.19 -11.37 -7.02
N LEU A 317 10.56 -11.81 -8.11
CA LEU A 317 11.26 -12.09 -9.35
C LEU A 317 11.83 -10.79 -9.95
N ASN A 318 13.15 -10.78 -10.12
CA ASN A 318 13.81 -9.80 -10.96
C ASN A 318 13.89 -10.32 -12.40
N TRP A 319 13.03 -9.82 -13.28
CA TRP A 319 12.98 -10.19 -14.70
C TRP A 319 14.33 -10.02 -15.42
N ASN A 320 15.18 -9.08 -14.98
CA ASN A 320 16.54 -8.91 -15.50
C ASN A 320 17.49 -10.09 -15.27
N ARG A 321 17.07 -11.12 -14.52
CA ARG A 321 17.78 -12.40 -14.40
C ARG A 321 17.45 -13.39 -15.50
N ILE A 322 16.28 -13.27 -16.13
CA ILE A 322 15.84 -14.17 -17.21
C ILE A 322 16.31 -13.61 -18.55
N PHE A 323 16.02 -12.35 -18.84
CA PHE A 323 16.44 -11.60 -20.02
C PHE A 323 16.56 -10.13 -19.66
N ASP A 324 17.15 -9.27 -20.51
CA ASP A 324 17.15 -7.83 -20.27
C ASP A 324 15.72 -7.28 -20.38
N ALA A 325 14.98 -7.17 -19.28
CA ALA A 325 13.59 -6.73 -19.27
C ALA A 325 13.47 -5.22 -19.02
N TYR A 326 14.25 -4.70 -18.08
CA TYR A 326 14.17 -3.33 -17.61
C TYR A 326 15.55 -2.66 -17.48
N VAL A 327 15.57 -1.35 -17.63
CA VAL A 327 16.71 -0.48 -17.33
C VAL A 327 16.30 0.56 -16.28
N PRO A 328 17.23 1.17 -15.53
CA PRO A 328 16.93 2.33 -14.71
C PRO A 328 16.38 3.47 -15.58
N GLY A 329 15.28 4.08 -15.18
CA GLY A 329 14.71 5.28 -15.76
C GLY A 329 15.30 6.55 -15.13
N ASP A 330 15.09 7.68 -15.81
CA ASP A 330 15.59 8.99 -15.39
C ASP A 330 14.94 9.49 -14.08
N ASP A 331 13.75 8.98 -13.76
CA ASP A 331 12.98 9.24 -12.55
C ASP A 331 13.26 8.24 -11.40
N GLY A 332 14.20 7.31 -11.60
CA GLY A 332 14.50 6.24 -10.67
C GLY A 332 13.54 5.05 -10.73
N LEU A 333 12.46 5.13 -11.52
CA LEU A 333 11.58 4.00 -11.80
C LEU A 333 12.21 3.10 -12.88
N ARG A 334 11.67 1.89 -13.05
CA ARG A 334 12.15 0.96 -14.09
C ARG A 334 11.48 1.28 -15.42
N THR A 335 12.27 1.38 -16.49
CA THR A 335 11.76 1.53 -17.86
C THR A 335 12.00 0.25 -18.65
N ALA A 336 11.11 -0.08 -19.59
CA ALA A 336 11.30 -1.23 -20.47
C ALA A 336 12.62 -1.13 -21.25
N SER A 337 13.40 -2.21 -21.28
CA SER A 337 14.65 -2.27 -22.04
C SER A 337 14.39 -2.33 -23.56
N PRO A 338 15.41 -2.06 -24.41
CA PRO A 338 15.29 -2.29 -25.86
C PRO A 338 14.90 -3.73 -26.22
N THR A 339 15.37 -4.72 -25.44
CA THR A 339 15.03 -6.13 -25.65
C THR A 339 13.55 -6.40 -25.36
N LEU A 340 13.02 -5.84 -24.26
CA LEU A 340 11.61 -5.98 -23.93
C LEU A 340 10.72 -5.27 -24.94
N LEU A 341 11.07 -4.04 -25.35
CA LEU A 341 10.36 -3.30 -26.39
C LEU A 341 10.33 -4.07 -27.72
N ALA A 342 11.45 -4.66 -28.14
CA ALA A 342 11.49 -5.49 -29.35
C ALA A 342 10.61 -6.75 -29.25
N LEU A 343 10.45 -7.31 -28.05
CA LEU A 343 9.54 -8.42 -27.75
C LEU A 343 8.08 -7.98 -27.80
N MET A 344 7.78 -6.83 -27.21
CA MET A 344 6.45 -6.20 -27.23
C MET A 344 5.99 -5.93 -28.66
N GLU A 345 6.82 -5.31 -29.49
CA GLU A 345 6.46 -4.98 -30.89
C GLU A 345 6.13 -6.24 -31.71
N LYS A 346 6.81 -7.36 -31.45
CA LYS A 346 6.52 -8.64 -32.11
C LYS A 346 5.14 -9.21 -31.77
N VAL A 347 4.65 -8.98 -30.54
CA VAL A 347 3.34 -9.48 -30.09
C VAL A 347 2.22 -8.44 -30.24
N ARG A 348 2.56 -7.17 -30.36
CA ARG A 348 1.62 -6.06 -30.56
C ARG A 348 1.02 -6.05 -31.96
N ALA A 349 1.84 -6.32 -32.98
CA ALA A 349 1.40 -6.27 -34.38
C ALA A 349 0.24 -7.24 -34.73
N PRO A 350 0.19 -8.48 -34.21
CA PRO A 350 -0.96 -9.38 -34.39
C PRO A 350 -2.23 -8.97 -33.63
N LEU A 351 -2.10 -8.46 -32.40
CA LEU A 351 -3.25 -8.06 -31.56
C LEU A 351 -4.04 -6.89 -32.15
N ALA A 352 -3.34 -5.92 -32.74
CA ALA A 352 -3.97 -4.82 -33.47
C ALA A 352 -4.80 -5.32 -34.68
N ALA A 353 -4.41 -6.44 -35.28
CA ALA A 353 -5.12 -7.04 -36.42
C ALA A 353 -6.31 -7.93 -36.01
N GLU A 354 -6.29 -8.50 -34.81
CA GLU A 354 -7.39 -9.28 -34.23
C GLU A 354 -8.50 -8.39 -33.63
N ASN A 355 -8.13 -7.31 -32.92
CA ASN A 355 -9.10 -6.35 -32.36
C ASN A 355 -9.96 -5.66 -33.45
N ALA A 356 -9.42 -5.51 -34.67
CA ALA A 356 -10.14 -4.97 -35.81
C ALA A 356 -11.25 -5.89 -36.37
N LYS A 357 -11.38 -7.15 -35.89
CA LYS A 357 -12.28 -8.16 -36.46
C LYS A 357 -13.51 -8.52 -35.63
N GLY A 358 -13.77 -7.92 -34.46
CA GLY A 358 -14.94 -8.37 -33.70
C GLY A 358 -15.32 -7.72 -32.36
N ALA A 359 -14.83 -6.53 -32.00
CA ALA A 359 -15.35 -5.88 -30.80
C ALA A 359 -16.73 -5.25 -31.08
N ALA A 360 -17.74 -5.63 -30.30
CA ALA A 360 -18.99 -4.87 -30.25
C ALA A 360 -18.72 -3.50 -29.59
N ASP A 361 -19.49 -2.47 -29.97
CA ASP A 361 -19.36 -1.11 -29.45
C ASP A 361 -19.45 -1.10 -27.91
N GLY A 362 -18.27 -1.03 -27.24
CA GLY A 362 -18.13 -1.11 -25.78
C GLY A 362 -16.98 -2.00 -25.29
N GLU A 363 -16.46 -2.92 -26.11
CA GLU A 363 -15.37 -3.85 -25.78
C GLU A 363 -14.06 -3.54 -26.54
N SER A 364 -13.95 -2.34 -27.12
CA SER A 364 -12.79 -1.99 -27.92
C SER A 364 -11.55 -1.80 -27.02
N LEU A 365 -10.63 -2.77 -27.06
CA LEU A 365 -9.26 -2.64 -26.52
C LEU A 365 -8.36 -1.79 -27.45
N GLU A 366 -8.96 -1.04 -28.38
CA GLU A 366 -8.27 -0.11 -29.25
C GLU A 366 -7.53 0.94 -28.42
N GLY A 367 -6.24 1.14 -28.70
CA GLY A 367 -5.37 2.02 -27.94
C GLY A 367 -4.80 1.46 -26.63
N CYS A 368 -5.30 0.32 -26.11
CA CYS A 368 -4.72 -0.27 -24.89
C CYS A 368 -3.27 -0.72 -25.06
N SER A 369 -2.83 -0.99 -26.29
CA SER A 369 -1.43 -1.29 -26.56
C SER A 369 -0.51 -0.06 -26.50
N ASP A 370 -1.05 1.15 -26.65
CA ASP A 370 -0.26 2.40 -26.60
C ASP A 370 0.24 2.71 -25.19
N VAL A 371 -0.47 2.22 -24.17
CA VAL A 371 -0.12 2.46 -22.77
C VAL A 371 0.89 1.44 -22.22
N TRP A 372 1.19 0.36 -22.95
CA TRP A 372 2.09 -0.67 -22.44
C TRP A 372 3.48 -0.15 -22.04
N PRO A 373 4.18 0.71 -22.81
CA PRO A 373 5.52 1.15 -22.41
C PRO A 373 5.61 1.76 -21.01
N SER A 374 4.51 2.36 -20.53
CA SER A 374 4.41 2.99 -19.21
C SER A 374 3.76 2.11 -18.14
N TYR A 375 2.93 1.15 -18.52
CA TYR A 375 2.09 0.36 -17.59
C TYR A 375 2.26 -1.17 -17.75
N LEU A 376 3.32 -1.60 -18.44
CA LEU A 376 3.58 -3.02 -18.68
C LEU A 376 4.04 -3.72 -17.40
N ALA A 377 3.23 -4.67 -16.95
CA ALA A 377 3.61 -5.68 -15.98
C ALA A 377 3.89 -7.02 -16.67
N LEU A 378 4.96 -7.69 -16.23
CA LEU A 378 5.37 -9.00 -16.69
C LEU A 378 5.00 -10.06 -15.66
N SER A 379 4.41 -11.17 -16.13
CA SER A 379 3.98 -12.28 -15.27
C SER A 379 4.07 -13.63 -15.98
N VAL A 380 3.68 -14.69 -15.29
CA VAL A 380 3.53 -16.05 -15.83
C VAL A 380 2.15 -16.55 -15.42
N ALA A 381 1.32 -16.95 -16.37
CA ALA A 381 -0.03 -17.51 -16.10
C ALA A 381 -0.19 -18.96 -16.58
N SER A 382 0.80 -19.48 -17.29
CA SER A 382 0.79 -20.82 -17.87
C SER A 382 2.24 -21.35 -17.93
N PRO A 383 2.43 -22.69 -17.94
CA PRO A 383 3.76 -23.25 -18.06
C PRO A 383 4.42 -22.80 -19.36
N GLY A 384 5.59 -22.18 -19.24
CA GLY A 384 6.37 -21.84 -20.42
C GLY A 384 5.94 -20.58 -21.17
N GLU A 385 5.20 -19.64 -20.58
CA GLU A 385 4.81 -18.39 -21.24
C GLU A 385 5.04 -17.14 -20.38
N LEU A 386 5.62 -16.11 -20.99
CA LEU A 386 5.68 -14.75 -20.43
C LEU A 386 4.40 -14.03 -20.81
N VAL A 387 3.69 -13.50 -19.82
CA VAL A 387 2.47 -12.72 -20.03
C VAL A 387 2.79 -11.24 -19.93
N LEU A 388 2.29 -10.47 -20.90
CA LEU A 388 2.36 -9.02 -20.95
C LEU A 388 0.98 -8.47 -20.58
N SER A 389 0.94 -7.73 -19.49
CA SER A 389 -0.29 -7.17 -18.92
C SER A 389 -0.18 -5.66 -18.76
N VAL A 390 -1.31 -4.96 -18.77
CA VAL A 390 -1.41 -3.58 -18.29
C VAL A 390 -1.82 -3.62 -16.82
N SER A 391 -1.09 -2.91 -15.98
CA SER A 391 -1.25 -2.82 -14.52
C SER A 391 -1.00 -1.39 -14.06
N GLY A 392 -1.63 -0.98 -12.96
CA GLY A 392 -1.42 0.34 -12.35
C GLY A 392 -1.84 1.53 -13.20
N ILE A 393 -2.70 1.35 -14.21
CA ILE A 393 -3.21 2.46 -15.01
C ILE A 393 -4.34 3.19 -14.27
N GLY A 394 -4.34 4.53 -14.35
CA GLY A 394 -5.35 5.36 -13.70
C GLY A 394 -6.79 5.06 -14.20
N HIS A 395 -7.76 5.43 -13.37
CA HIS A 395 -9.19 5.17 -13.54
C HIS A 395 -9.76 5.42 -14.95
N ALA A 396 -9.24 6.42 -15.67
CA ALA A 396 -9.71 6.79 -17.01
C ALA A 396 -9.48 5.69 -18.09
N MET A 397 -8.54 4.77 -17.86
CA MET A 397 -8.19 3.70 -18.80
C MET A 397 -8.27 2.32 -18.13
N GLY A 398 -9.08 2.17 -17.08
CA GLY A 398 -9.22 0.90 -16.34
C GLY A 398 -9.69 -0.28 -17.21
N ALA A 399 -10.39 -0.01 -18.33
CA ALA A 399 -10.75 -1.04 -19.31
C ALA A 399 -9.55 -1.75 -19.94
N CYS A 400 -8.36 -1.14 -19.89
CA CYS A 400 -7.14 -1.75 -20.39
C CYS A 400 -6.46 -2.67 -19.38
N LEU A 401 -6.87 -2.72 -18.10
CA LEU A 401 -6.21 -3.56 -17.11
C LEU A 401 -6.32 -5.05 -17.47
N GLY A 402 -5.25 -5.81 -17.21
CA GLY A 402 -5.24 -7.26 -17.41
C GLY A 402 -4.22 -7.75 -18.45
N PRO A 403 -4.22 -9.06 -18.74
CA PRO A 403 -3.33 -9.65 -19.74
C PRO A 403 -3.77 -9.33 -21.17
N HIS A 404 -2.81 -8.99 -22.03
CA HIS A 404 -3.07 -8.71 -23.44
C HIS A 404 -2.31 -9.63 -24.39
N ALA A 405 -1.13 -10.11 -24.01
CA ALA A 405 -0.32 -10.97 -24.86
C ALA A 405 0.42 -12.04 -24.06
N SER A 406 0.74 -13.15 -24.72
CA SER A 406 1.69 -14.13 -24.21
C SER A 406 2.83 -14.37 -25.20
N VAL A 407 4.01 -14.65 -24.67
CA VAL A 407 5.21 -15.03 -25.41
C VAL A 407 5.66 -16.39 -24.91
N PRO A 408 5.66 -17.44 -25.74
CA PRO A 408 6.22 -18.71 -25.35
C PRO A 408 7.71 -18.56 -24.99
N PHE A 409 8.13 -19.14 -23.88
CA PHE A 409 9.52 -19.16 -23.40
C PHE A 409 10.49 -19.73 -24.43
N LYS A 410 10.03 -20.60 -25.34
CA LYS A 410 10.83 -21.05 -26.49
C LYS A 410 11.27 -19.86 -27.37
N ALA A 411 10.42 -18.86 -27.55
CA ALA A 411 10.72 -17.62 -28.27
C ALA A 411 11.62 -16.68 -27.46
N LEU A 412 11.70 -16.84 -26.14
CA LEU A 412 12.65 -16.12 -25.28
C LEU A 412 14.08 -16.67 -25.36
N LYS A 413 14.28 -17.90 -25.86
CA LYS A 413 15.61 -18.56 -25.92
C LYS A 413 16.75 -17.68 -26.46
N PRO A 414 16.58 -16.90 -27.53
CA PRO A 414 17.64 -16.03 -28.05
C PRO A 414 18.01 -14.86 -27.11
N TYR A 415 17.13 -14.54 -26.15
CA TYR A 415 17.24 -13.41 -25.23
C TYR A 415 17.65 -13.82 -23.81
N LEU A 416 17.77 -15.13 -23.54
CA LEU A 416 18.05 -15.62 -22.19
C LEU A 416 19.45 -15.22 -21.74
N LYS A 417 19.53 -14.75 -20.51
CA LYS A 417 20.79 -14.60 -19.79
C LYS A 417 21.29 -15.95 -19.28
N PRO A 418 22.59 -16.08 -18.98
CA PRO A 418 23.13 -17.24 -18.28
C PRO A 418 22.32 -17.56 -17.01
N GLY A 419 21.75 -18.77 -16.94
CA GLY A 419 20.92 -19.22 -15.82
C GLY A 419 19.43 -18.94 -15.97
N GLY A 420 19.02 -18.11 -16.95
CA GLY A 420 17.61 -17.81 -17.24
C GLY A 420 16.78 -19.04 -17.61
N GLN A 421 17.42 -20.07 -18.17
CA GLN A 421 16.76 -21.34 -18.50
C GLN A 421 16.18 -22.07 -17.27
N ALA A 422 16.68 -21.80 -16.06
CA ALA A 422 16.19 -22.42 -14.84
C ALA A 422 14.74 -22.01 -14.48
N TYR A 423 14.24 -20.92 -15.06
CA TYR A 423 12.89 -20.43 -14.86
C TYR A 423 11.90 -20.93 -15.92
N LEU A 424 12.38 -21.61 -16.96
CA LEU A 424 11.53 -22.09 -18.05
C LEU A 424 10.92 -23.46 -17.73
N VAL A 425 10.48 -23.63 -16.49
CA VAL A 425 9.85 -24.86 -15.98
C VAL A 425 8.46 -25.03 -16.59
N THR A 426 8.08 -26.27 -16.84
CA THR A 426 6.81 -26.63 -17.49
C THR A 426 5.93 -27.52 -16.61
N GLU A 427 6.46 -27.92 -15.45
CA GLU A 427 5.84 -28.83 -14.48
C GLU A 427 5.09 -28.17 -13.32
#